data_AF-M0E0S2-F1
#
_entry.id   AF-M0E0S2-F1
#
_cell.length_a   1.000
_cell.length_b   1.000
_cell.length_c   1.000
_cell.angle_alpha   90.00
_cell.angle_beta   90.00
_cell.angle_gamma   90.00
#
_symmetry.space_group_name_H-M   'P 1'
#
loop_
_entity.id
_entity.type
_entity.pdbx_description
1 polymer ?
#
loop_
_entity_poly.entity_id
_entity_poly.type
_entity_poly.pdbx_seq_one_letter_code
_entity_poly.pdbx_strand_id
1 'polypeptide(L)'
;MSEVTAREYLNRLADLGVLLKSEREGTLVYSEDPLYTRMRGVRELLNEHDREELIELQAEIEADSEARDSDLVSYRLSLVEEAIENYDRLRV
;
A
#
# COMPACT_ATOMS: atom_id res chain seq x y z
N MET A 1 8.71 23.17 16.46
CA MET A 1 9.09 23.14 15.03
C MET A 1 8.32 24.24 14.31
N SER A 2 8.93 24.93 13.33
CA SER A 2 8.26 26.03 12.60
C SER A 2 7.31 25.48 11.53
N GLU A 3 6.21 26.19 11.27
CA GLU A 3 5.25 25.87 10.22
C GLU A 3 5.88 25.80 8.83
N VAL A 4 6.91 26.62 8.58
CA VAL A 4 7.68 26.62 7.33
C VAL A 4 8.42 25.30 7.15
N THR A 5 9.06 24.80 8.20
CA THR A 5 9.80 23.52 8.18
C THR A 5 8.86 22.33 8.00
N ALA A 6 7.68 22.36 8.61
CA ALA A 6 6.66 21.32 8.41
C ALA A 6 6.15 21.31 6.95
N ARG A 7 5.98 22.47 6.33
CA ARG A 7 5.52 22.59 4.95
C ARG A 7 6.57 22.16 3.93
N GLU A 8 7.84 22.50 4.16
CA GLU A 8 8.95 22.00 3.35
C GLU A 8 9.06 20.47 3.41
N TYR A 9 8.86 19.88 4.59
CA TYR A 9 8.85 18.43 4.75
C TYR A 9 7.69 17.76 3.99
N LEU A 10 6.47 18.30 4.07
CA LEU A 10 5.32 17.78 3.32
C LEU A 10 5.50 17.89 1.80
N ASN A 11 6.06 19.02 1.32
CA ASN A 11 6.41 19.16 -0.09
C ASN A 11 7.46 18.12 -0.49
N ARG A 12 8.47 17.89 0.34
CA ARG A 12 9.51 16.89 0.05
C ARG A 12 8.93 15.48 -0.03
N LEU A 13 8.01 15.12 0.86
CA LEU A 13 7.31 13.83 0.78
C LEU A 13 6.44 13.71 -0.47
N ALA A 14 5.82 14.80 -0.91
CA ALA A 14 5.08 14.82 -2.17
C ALA A 14 6.01 14.66 -3.39
N ASP A 15 7.16 15.34 -3.40
CA ASP A 15 8.18 15.19 -4.45
C ASP A 15 8.74 13.76 -4.53
N LEU A 16 8.77 13.05 -3.40
CA LEU A 16 9.19 11.65 -3.33
C LEU A 16 8.07 10.66 -3.69
N GLY A 17 6.86 11.14 -4.02
CA GLY A 17 5.70 10.30 -4.33
C GLY A 17 5.13 9.54 -3.12
N VAL A 18 5.45 9.98 -1.89
CA VAL A 18 4.89 9.40 -0.65
C VAL A 18 3.52 10.02 -0.36
N LEU A 19 3.36 11.31 -0.68
CA LEU A 19 2.12 12.05 -0.50
C LEU A 19 1.61 12.58 -1.84
N LEU A 20 0.29 12.63 -1.99
CA LEU A 20 -0.36 13.44 -2.99
C LEU A 20 -0.60 14.84 -2.44
N LYS A 21 -0.24 15.85 -3.23
CA LYS A 21 -0.55 17.24 -2.95
C LYS A 21 -1.77 17.66 -3.77
N SER A 22 -2.81 18.11 -3.09
CA SER A 22 -4.03 18.63 -3.71
C SER A 22 -4.43 19.98 -3.12
N GLU A 23 -5.25 20.73 -3.83
CA GLU A 23 -5.83 21.97 -3.33
C GLU A 23 -7.34 21.77 -3.16
N ARG A 24 -7.86 22.06 -1.97
CA ARG A 24 -9.29 22.05 -1.67
C ARG A 24 -9.66 23.37 -1.02
N GLU A 25 -10.58 24.10 -1.64
CA GLU A 25 -11.11 25.37 -1.12
C GLU A 25 -10.00 26.39 -0.78
N GLY A 26 -8.95 26.46 -1.60
CA GLY A 26 -7.80 27.36 -1.39
C GLY A 26 -6.82 26.88 -0.31
N THR A 27 -7.03 25.71 0.28
CA THR A 27 -6.14 25.10 1.26
C THR A 27 -5.38 23.93 0.64
N LEU A 28 -4.07 23.90 0.82
CA LEU A 28 -3.24 22.76 0.43
C LEU A 28 -3.51 21.57 1.36
N VAL A 29 -3.91 20.45 0.79
CA VAL A 29 -4.16 19.19 1.49
C VAL A 29 -3.17 18.15 1.00
N TYR A 30 -2.53 17.47 1.95
CA TYR A 30 -1.65 16.34 1.69
C TYR A 30 -2.34 15.07 2.15
N SER A 31 -2.38 14.06 1.30
CA SER A 31 -2.85 12.71 1.63
C SER A 31 -1.80 11.68 1.23
N GLU A 32 -1.84 10.49 1.80
CA GLU A 32 -0.98 9.39 1.34
C GLU A 32 -1.20 9.13 -0.15
N ASP A 33 -0.12 8.79 -0.86
CA ASP A 33 -0.22 8.31 -2.24
C ASP A 33 -0.66 6.83 -2.24
N PRO A 34 -1.83 6.49 -2.80
CA PRO A 34 -2.33 5.12 -2.82
C PRO A 34 -1.39 4.15 -3.54
N LEU A 35 -0.62 4.60 -4.54
CA LEU A 35 0.34 3.76 -5.25
C LEU A 35 1.55 3.45 -4.36
N TYR A 36 2.01 4.43 -3.60
CA TYR A 36 3.09 4.23 -2.62
C TYR A 36 2.64 3.27 -1.52
N THR A 37 1.45 3.47 -0.95
CA THR A 37 0.90 2.60 0.10
C THR A 37 0.69 1.17 -0.42
N ARG A 38 0.23 0.99 -1.66
CA ARG A 38 0.09 -0.32 -2.29
C ARG A 38 1.44 -1.03 -2.43
N MET A 39 2.43 -0.36 -3.04
CA MET A 39 3.77 -0.92 -3.24
C MET A 39 4.46 -1.23 -1.91
N ARG A 40 4.25 -0.40 -0.90
CA ARG A 40 4.73 -0.66 0.46
C ARG A 40 4.12 -1.95 1.03
N GLY A 41 2.81 -2.13 0.91
CA GLY A 41 2.13 -3.35 1.37
C GLY A 41 2.65 -4.61 0.67
N VAL A 42 2.85 -4.57 -0.65
CA VAL A 42 3.45 -5.69 -1.39
C VAL A 42 4.86 -5.99 -0.89
N ARG A 43 5.69 -4.97 -0.64
CA ARG A 43 7.04 -5.16 -0.08
C ARG A 43 7.03 -5.75 1.32
N GLU A 44 6.10 -5.33 2.17
CA GLU A 44 5.94 -5.89 3.52
C GLU A 44 5.59 -7.38 3.42
N LEU A 45 4.63 -7.76 2.58
CA LEU A 45 4.29 -9.16 2.33
C LEU A 45 5.48 -9.98 1.82
N LEU A 46 6.25 -9.46 0.87
CA LEU A 46 7.45 -10.12 0.34
C LEU A 46 8.57 -10.28 1.39
N ASN A 47 8.65 -9.38 2.37
CA ASN A 47 9.67 -9.43 3.41
C ASN A 47 9.28 -10.39 4.56
N GLU A 48 7.98 -10.51 4.82
CA GLU A 48 7.44 -11.26 5.96
C GLU A 48 7.08 -12.70 5.62
N HIS A 49 6.79 -12.98 4.34
CA HIS A 49 6.31 -14.28 3.90
C HIS A 49 7.13 -14.82 2.74
N ASP A 50 7.33 -16.14 2.72
CA ASP A 50 7.72 -16.85 1.53
C ASP A 50 6.53 -17.14 0.60
N ARG A 51 6.79 -17.80 -0.52
CA ARG A 51 5.77 -18.07 -1.53
C ARG A 51 4.67 -19.00 -1.03
N GLU A 52 5.00 -20.03 -0.25
CA GLU A 52 4.01 -20.99 0.25
C GLU A 52 3.12 -20.30 1.28
N GLU A 53 3.71 -19.51 2.18
CA GLU A 53 3.00 -18.70 3.18
C GLU A 53 2.06 -17.67 2.54
N LEU A 54 2.46 -17.04 1.42
CA LEU A 54 1.57 -16.11 0.69
C LEU A 54 0.36 -16.81 0.05
N ILE A 55 0.53 -18.04 -0.45
CA ILE A 55 -0.57 -18.83 -1.02
C ILE A 55 -1.54 -19.25 0.08
N GLU A 56 -1.03 -19.65 1.25
CA GLU A 56 -1.86 -19.97 2.42
C GLU A 56 -2.64 -18.73 2.87
N LEU A 57 -1.97 -17.58 3.00
CA LEU A 57 -2.61 -16.31 3.35
C LEU A 57 -3.71 -15.92 2.35
N GLN A 58 -3.50 -16.13 1.05
CA GLN A 58 -4.53 -15.90 0.02
C GLN A 58 -5.78 -16.75 0.31
N ALA A 59 -5.59 -18.06 0.52
CA ALA A 59 -6.68 -18.99 0.79
C ALA A 59 -7.42 -18.67 2.11
N GLU A 60 -6.70 -18.23 3.14
CA GLU A 60 -7.29 -17.78 4.40
C GLU A 60 -8.18 -16.55 4.21
N ILE A 61 -7.71 -15.55 3.46
CA ILE A 61 -8.48 -14.32 3.17
C ILE A 61 -9.73 -14.66 2.35
N GLU A 62 -9.62 -15.54 1.36
CA GLU A 62 -10.75 -16.01 0.57
C GLU A 62 -11.77 -16.78 1.42
N ALA A 63 -11.31 -17.62 2.36
CA ALA A 63 -12.19 -18.35 3.26
C ALA A 63 -12.89 -17.45 4.30
N ASP A 64 -12.22 -16.39 4.78
CA ASP A 64 -12.76 -15.42 5.76
C ASP A 64 -13.66 -14.35 5.10
N SER A 65 -13.76 -14.33 3.77
CA SER A 65 -14.52 -13.36 2.99
C SER A 65 -16.04 -13.41 3.22
N GLU A 66 -16.54 -14.44 3.90
CA GLU A 66 -17.95 -14.53 4.33
C GLU A 66 -18.34 -13.48 5.40
N ALA A 67 -17.38 -12.79 6.04
CA ALA A 67 -17.67 -12.03 7.26
C ALA A 67 -17.59 -10.48 7.18
N ARG A 68 -16.87 -9.82 6.26
CA ARG A 68 -16.56 -8.36 6.39
C ARG A 68 -16.34 -7.61 5.06
N ASP A 69 -16.48 -6.27 5.12
CA ASP A 69 -16.35 -5.27 4.03
C ASP A 69 -15.64 -5.76 2.75
N SER A 70 -16.43 -5.98 1.71
CA SER A 70 -16.02 -6.52 0.41
C SER A 70 -14.83 -5.77 -0.21
N ASP A 71 -14.76 -4.44 -0.02
CA ASP A 71 -13.74 -3.60 -0.63
C ASP A 71 -12.36 -3.79 0.04
N LEU A 72 -12.33 -3.93 1.37
CA LEU A 72 -11.08 -4.17 2.10
C LEU A 72 -10.52 -5.57 1.82
N VAL A 73 -11.40 -6.58 1.77
CA VAL A 73 -11.02 -7.95 1.40
C VAL A 73 -10.46 -7.97 -0.01
N SER A 74 -11.14 -7.34 -0.97
CA SER A 74 -10.67 -7.23 -2.36
C SER A 74 -9.31 -6.54 -2.46
N TYR A 75 -9.11 -5.45 -1.70
CA TYR A 75 -7.83 -4.75 -1.67
C TYR A 75 -6.71 -5.64 -1.13
N ARG A 76 -6.92 -6.30 0.02
CA ARG A 76 -5.93 -7.19 0.63
C ARG A 76 -5.59 -8.36 -0.28
N LEU A 77 -6.58 -8.98 -0.91
CA LEU A 77 -6.38 -10.07 -1.87
C LEU A 77 -5.48 -9.61 -3.04
N SER A 78 -5.77 -8.42 -3.59
CA SER A 78 -4.97 -7.87 -4.69
C SER A 78 -3.51 -7.59 -4.32
N LEU A 79 -3.19 -7.33 -3.04
CA LEU A 79 -1.81 -7.16 -2.58
C LEU A 79 -1.08 -8.51 -2.50
N VAL A 80 -1.77 -9.54 -2.00
CA VAL A 80 -1.21 -10.89 -1.86
C VAL A 80 -0.96 -11.51 -3.24
N GLU A 81 -1.93 -11.38 -4.16
CA GLU A 81 -1.76 -11.80 -5.56
C GLU A 81 -0.54 -11.13 -6.21
N GLU A 82 -0.40 -9.81 -6.05
CA GLU A 82 0.74 -9.07 -6.58
C GLU A 82 2.07 -9.50 -5.94
N ALA A 83 2.09 -9.82 -4.64
CA ALA A 83 3.27 -10.36 -3.97
C ALA A 83 3.66 -11.75 -4.53
N ILE A 84 2.70 -12.65 -4.72
CA ILE A 84 2.93 -13.98 -5.32
C ILE A 84 3.49 -13.83 -6.74
N GLU A 85 2.88 -12.99 -7.57
CA GLU A 85 3.37 -12.73 -8.94
C GLU A 85 4.81 -12.19 -8.96
N ASN A 86 5.15 -11.29 -8.03
CA ASN A 86 6.50 -10.74 -7.94
C ASN A 86 7.52 -11.79 -7.47
N TYR A 87 7.15 -12.67 -6.54
CA TYR A 87 8.00 -13.80 -6.17
C TYR A 87 8.33 -14.70 -7.36
N ASP A 88 7.33 -14.99 -8.19
CA ASP A 88 7.50 -15.82 -9.39
C ASP A 88 8.39 -15.12 -10.44
N ARG A 89 8.31 -13.78 -10.56
CA ARG A 89 9.17 -12.98 -11.47
C ARG A 89 10.61 -12.83 -10.98
N LEU A 90 10.84 -12.73 -9.67
CA LEU A 90 12.17 -12.46 -9.10
C LEU A 90 13.05 -13.73 -8.99
N ARG A 91 12.49 -14.93 -9.20
CA ARG A 91 13.18 -16.22 -9.09
C ARG A 91 13.69 -16.81 -10.43
N VAL A 92 13.77 -15.99 -11.49
CA VAL A 92 14.39 -16.38 -12.79
C VAL A 92 15.91 -16.53 -12.65
#